data_AF-A0A317HX04-F1
#
_entry.id   AF-A0A317HX04-F1
#
_cell.length_a   1.000
_cell.length_b   1.000
_cell.length_c   1.000
_cell.angle_alpha   90.00
_cell.angle_beta   90.00
_cell.angle_gamma   90.00
#
_symmetry.space_group_name_H-M   'P 1'
#
loop_
_entity.id
_entity.type
_entity.pdbx_description
1 polymer ?
#
loop_
_entity_poly.entity_id
_entity_poly.type
_entity_poly.pdbx_seq_one_letter_code
_entity_poly.pdbx_strand_id
1 'polypeptide(L)'
;MNAKISCSFRARSSFFRLLTLSLACCLAGVQSFIPSILGQGSRLPKKVKGTKLSEDRRVAHVLARLTFGARPGDFERVKSIGVDKFIAEQLAWETIDDTSLASRLKLPTLGLAQPVLIEQYTPPKPTATPSPTPVATPATALPTTATVSPQEPKEKIGASMEMEGPESKLGNGLQKPDTIKALPKPTPPPKTPQMVVSELQRATLLRAVYSDRQLYELMVSFWENHFSIFANKDADRYLLTSFDRDSIRPFAMGRFRDLLGATAHSPAMLYYLDNWRSSVPRPYPATKDKPAGVDGGINENYARELMELHTLGVDGGYTQRDVMEVARCFTGWTIQKPDQEGLFLYRPGLHDNGEKTVLGQKIFPGGGIGDGERVLDILASHPSTARFIATKLARRFISDEPPESVISRAAAVFLKTDGSIRETLRSIITSPEFFSPGTYRAKMRSPLEYTAAALRGLNAETDGDRPLLDLIGRMGQPIFGRITPDGYGDRAEQWMSNGALLARLNFANALAANKLKGTKIDPLPLTKPEDVNARLIAARFISILLFGDVSSPTRETIEDFAKGAPDLPGLKGPMNGVSYEQGGSSNQNVLYVTQLITLVLGSPEFQRR
;
A
#
# COMPACT_ATOMS: atom_id res chain seq x y z
N MET A 1 -34.90 0.34 -66.54
CA MET A 1 -34.69 1.28 -65.41
C MET A 1 -34.89 0.49 -64.12
N ASN A 2 -33.91 -0.28 -63.66
CA ASN A 2 -32.73 0.07 -62.86
C ASN A 2 -33.02 0.63 -61.45
N ALA A 3 -32.77 -0.24 -60.47
CA ALA A 3 -32.03 -0.04 -59.22
C ALA A 3 -32.48 1.07 -58.25
N LYS A 4 -32.94 0.65 -57.04
CA LYS A 4 -32.51 1.20 -55.73
C LYS A 4 -33.35 0.64 -54.56
N ILE A 5 -33.19 -0.64 -54.21
CA ILE A 5 -33.49 -1.12 -52.83
C ILE A 5 -32.50 -2.24 -52.48
N SER A 6 -31.22 -1.90 -52.31
CA SER A 6 -30.23 -2.76 -51.65
C SER A 6 -29.02 -1.92 -51.24
N CYS A 7 -29.12 -1.17 -50.13
CA CYS A 7 -27.95 -0.48 -49.58
C CYS A 7 -27.96 -0.25 -48.05
N SER A 8 -29.05 -0.46 -47.33
CA SER A 8 -29.11 -0.10 -45.90
C SER A 8 -28.76 -1.24 -44.92
N PHE A 9 -28.61 -2.49 -45.37
CA PHE A 9 -28.33 -3.62 -44.46
C PHE A 9 -26.85 -4.06 -44.41
N ARG A 10 -25.99 -3.57 -45.31
CA ARG A 10 -24.56 -3.94 -45.38
C ARG A 10 -23.64 -3.05 -44.52
N ALA A 11 -24.11 -1.85 -44.13
CA ALA A 11 -23.32 -0.90 -43.35
C ALA A 11 -23.32 -1.21 -41.83
N ARG A 12 -24.43 -1.72 -41.27
CA ARG A 12 -24.51 -2.05 -39.83
C ARG A 12 -23.79 -3.35 -39.45
N SER A 13 -23.69 -4.33 -40.35
CA SER A 13 -22.94 -5.56 -40.07
C SER A 13 -21.42 -5.38 -40.20
N SER A 14 -20.96 -4.43 -41.03
CA SER A 14 -19.54 -4.09 -41.17
C SER A 14 -19.01 -3.35 -39.94
N PHE A 15 -19.83 -2.49 -39.31
CA PHE A 15 -19.46 -1.78 -38.08
C PHE A 15 -19.35 -2.72 -36.87
N PHE A 16 -20.27 -3.70 -36.76
CA PHE A 16 -20.20 -4.73 -35.71
C PHE A 16 -19.07 -5.74 -35.94
N ARG A 17 -18.72 -6.05 -37.19
CA ARG A 17 -17.55 -6.89 -37.53
C ARG A 17 -16.20 -6.19 -37.28
N LEU A 18 -16.11 -4.87 -37.48
CA LEU A 18 -14.91 -4.09 -37.13
C LEU A 18 -14.72 -3.92 -35.62
N LEU A 19 -15.81 -3.73 -34.87
CA LEU A 19 -15.77 -3.63 -33.41
C LEU A 19 -15.39 -4.97 -32.74
N THR A 20 -15.86 -6.09 -33.31
CA THR A 20 -15.50 -7.44 -32.84
C THR A 20 -14.10 -7.88 -33.29
N LEU A 21 -13.62 -7.48 -34.48
CA LEU A 21 -12.21 -7.71 -34.89
C LEU A 21 -11.21 -6.89 -34.08
N SER A 22 -11.55 -5.65 -33.70
CA SER A 22 -10.67 -4.80 -32.89
C SER A 22 -10.57 -5.30 -31.44
N LEU A 23 -11.66 -5.82 -30.87
CA LEU A 23 -11.66 -6.45 -29.54
C LEU A 23 -10.96 -7.82 -29.56
N ALA A 24 -11.09 -8.58 -30.65
CA ALA A 24 -10.40 -9.86 -30.85
C ALA A 24 -8.88 -9.70 -31.08
N CYS A 25 -8.43 -8.65 -31.80
CA CYS A 25 -7.01 -8.32 -31.91
C CYS A 25 -6.41 -7.86 -30.57
N CYS A 26 -7.20 -7.18 -29.73
CA CYS A 26 -6.78 -6.83 -28.37
C CYS A 26 -6.63 -8.08 -27.48
N LEU A 27 -7.51 -9.07 -27.60
CA LEU A 27 -7.39 -10.35 -26.89
C LEU A 27 -6.23 -11.20 -27.42
N ALA A 28 -5.97 -11.21 -28.72
CA ALA A 28 -4.86 -11.96 -29.32
C ALA A 28 -3.48 -11.33 -29.04
N GLY A 29 -3.37 -10.00 -29.05
CA GLY A 29 -2.16 -9.28 -28.65
C GLY A 29 -1.84 -9.44 -27.16
N VAL A 30 -2.87 -9.44 -26.31
CA VAL A 30 -2.72 -9.66 -24.85
C VAL A 30 -2.49 -11.14 -24.51
N GLN A 31 -3.04 -12.09 -25.28
CA GLN A 31 -2.74 -13.52 -25.12
C GLN A 31 -1.27 -13.86 -25.49
N SER A 32 -0.62 -13.03 -26.30
CA SER A 32 0.81 -13.18 -26.61
C SER A 32 1.74 -12.66 -25.50
N PHE A 33 1.23 -11.83 -24.57
CA PHE A 33 1.99 -11.34 -23.41
C PHE A 33 2.09 -12.37 -22.26
N ILE A 34 1.10 -13.24 -22.11
CA ILE A 34 1.02 -14.20 -21.00
C ILE A 34 2.16 -15.25 -21.06
N PRO A 35 2.51 -15.85 -22.23
CA PRO A 35 3.61 -16.81 -22.31
C PRO A 35 5.00 -16.19 -22.06
N SER A 36 5.23 -14.93 -22.44
CA SER A 36 6.51 -14.25 -22.24
C SER A 36 6.77 -13.93 -20.76
N ILE A 37 5.70 -13.67 -20.00
CA ILE A 37 5.76 -13.46 -18.55
C ILE A 37 5.93 -14.81 -17.82
N LEU A 38 5.30 -15.89 -18.30
CA LEU A 38 5.38 -17.23 -17.71
C LEU A 38 6.67 -17.99 -18.06
N GLY A 39 7.34 -17.67 -19.18
CA GLY A 39 8.52 -18.38 -19.67
C GLY A 39 9.86 -17.97 -19.02
N GLN A 40 9.88 -16.98 -18.11
CA GLN A 40 11.08 -16.52 -17.41
C GLN A 40 11.16 -16.94 -15.93
N GLY A 41 10.20 -17.71 -15.43
CA GLY A 41 10.35 -18.37 -14.13
C GLY A 41 11.42 -19.47 -14.24
N SER A 42 12.46 -19.42 -13.39
CA SER A 42 13.47 -20.47 -13.17
C SER A 42 14.68 -20.60 -14.12
N ARG A 43 15.19 -19.51 -14.71
CA ARG A 43 16.60 -19.50 -15.15
C ARG A 43 17.39 -18.45 -14.39
N LEU A 44 18.29 -18.92 -13.51
CA LEU A 44 19.38 -18.12 -12.96
C LEU A 44 20.04 -17.34 -14.11
N PRO A 45 20.23 -16.01 -13.99
CA PRO A 45 20.90 -15.26 -15.03
C PRO A 45 22.29 -15.83 -15.24
N LYS A 46 22.60 -16.26 -16.48
CA LYS A 46 23.98 -16.60 -16.88
C LYS A 46 24.88 -15.42 -16.48
N LYS A 47 26.01 -15.69 -15.82
CA LYS A 47 27.05 -14.71 -15.50
C LYS A 47 27.36 -13.86 -16.74
N VAL A 48 26.79 -12.66 -16.81
CA VAL A 48 27.17 -11.66 -17.80
C VAL A 48 28.54 -11.15 -17.37
N LYS A 49 29.60 -11.55 -18.09
CA LYS A 49 30.92 -10.94 -17.92
C LYS A 49 30.77 -9.43 -18.16
N GLY A 50 31.19 -8.67 -17.16
CA GLY A 50 30.75 -7.32 -16.91
C GLY A 50 31.18 -6.29 -17.96
N THR A 51 30.18 -5.55 -18.43
CA THR A 51 30.33 -4.15 -18.77
C THR A 51 29.64 -3.36 -17.66
N LYS A 52 30.30 -2.33 -17.11
CA LYS A 52 29.66 -1.42 -16.14
C LYS A 52 28.35 -0.87 -16.74
N LEU A 53 27.37 -0.55 -15.89
CA LEU A 53 26.17 0.15 -16.36
C LEU A 53 26.57 1.43 -17.10
N SER A 54 25.92 1.72 -18.23
CA SER A 54 26.05 3.02 -18.89
C SER A 54 25.55 4.12 -17.95
N GLU A 55 26.00 5.37 -18.17
CA GLU A 55 25.55 6.50 -17.34
C GLU A 55 24.03 6.65 -17.35
N ASP A 56 23.37 6.54 -18.51
CA ASP A 56 21.91 6.56 -18.60
C ASP A 56 21.24 5.44 -17.78
N ARG A 57 21.83 4.24 -17.77
CA ARG A 57 21.33 3.14 -16.92
C ARG A 57 21.59 3.39 -15.45
N ARG A 58 22.69 4.05 -15.06
CA ARG A 58 22.93 4.45 -13.67
C ARG A 58 21.89 5.47 -13.20
N VAL A 59 21.55 6.45 -14.03
CA VAL A 59 20.48 7.43 -13.77
C VAL A 59 19.12 6.74 -13.61
N ALA A 60 18.75 5.90 -14.58
CA ALA A 60 17.51 5.11 -14.49
C ALA A 60 17.49 4.20 -13.25
N HIS A 61 18.62 3.59 -12.89
CA HIS A 61 18.73 2.72 -11.74
C HIS A 61 18.48 3.46 -10.42
N VAL A 62 19.10 4.62 -10.20
CA VAL A 62 18.88 5.37 -8.96
C VAL A 62 17.46 5.91 -8.85
N LEU A 63 16.87 6.35 -9.96
CA LEU A 63 15.46 6.77 -9.97
C LEU A 63 14.54 5.59 -9.66
N ALA A 64 14.81 4.40 -10.17
CA ALA A 64 13.99 3.22 -9.91
C ALA A 64 14.17 2.65 -8.49
N ARG A 65 15.37 2.77 -7.90
CA ARG A 65 15.69 2.17 -6.58
C ARG A 65 15.52 3.10 -5.40
N LEU A 66 15.76 4.39 -5.59
CA LEU A 66 15.75 5.38 -4.51
C LEU A 66 14.49 6.26 -4.53
N THR A 67 13.53 5.95 -5.41
CA THR A 67 12.23 6.61 -5.44
C THR A 67 11.09 5.61 -5.67
N PHE A 68 9.85 6.05 -5.47
CA PHE A 68 8.66 5.29 -5.88
C PHE A 68 8.43 5.31 -7.41
N GLY A 69 9.26 6.02 -8.17
CA GLY A 69 9.20 6.17 -9.62
C GLY A 69 9.59 7.59 -10.05
N ALA A 70 10.07 7.75 -11.27
CA ALA A 70 10.42 9.07 -11.79
C ALA A 70 9.18 9.85 -12.24
N ARG A 71 9.21 11.17 -12.07
CA ARG A 71 8.34 12.12 -12.78
C ARG A 71 8.95 12.51 -14.13
N PRO A 72 8.14 13.03 -15.06
CA PRO A 72 8.66 13.72 -16.24
C PRO A 72 9.68 14.79 -15.84
N GLY A 73 10.88 14.72 -16.40
CA GLY A 73 12.00 15.63 -16.12
C GLY A 73 13.01 15.14 -15.07
N ASP A 74 12.66 14.19 -14.20
CA ASP A 74 13.58 13.68 -13.17
C ASP A 74 14.83 13.03 -13.77
N PHE A 75 14.67 12.28 -14.87
CA PHE A 75 15.80 11.66 -15.58
C PHE A 75 16.81 12.70 -16.06
N GLU A 76 16.34 13.76 -16.72
CA GLU A 76 17.21 14.84 -17.22
C GLU A 76 17.84 15.63 -16.06
N ARG A 77 17.08 15.88 -14.99
CA ARG A 77 17.61 16.51 -13.78
C ARG A 77 18.76 15.69 -13.21
N VAL A 78 18.55 14.40 -12.94
CA VAL A 78 19.58 13.54 -12.35
C VAL A 78 20.79 13.40 -13.28
N LYS A 79 20.56 13.30 -14.59
CA LYS A 79 21.63 13.31 -15.60
C LYS A 79 22.45 14.60 -15.55
N SER A 80 21.81 15.75 -15.33
CA SER A 80 22.49 17.05 -15.25
C SER A 80 23.29 17.25 -13.96
N ILE A 81 22.77 16.83 -12.81
CA ILE A 81 23.42 17.03 -11.50
C ILE A 81 24.42 15.92 -11.14
N GLY A 82 24.29 14.76 -11.78
CA GLY A 82 25.05 13.55 -11.51
C GLY A 82 24.41 12.65 -10.44
N VAL A 83 24.59 11.34 -10.62
CA VAL A 83 24.04 10.29 -9.74
C VAL A 83 24.48 10.46 -8.28
N ASP A 84 25.76 10.75 -8.04
CA ASP A 84 26.30 10.84 -6.68
C ASP A 84 25.72 12.04 -5.91
N LYS A 85 25.49 13.16 -6.62
CA LYS A 85 24.85 14.34 -6.04
C LYS A 85 23.38 14.08 -5.72
N PHE A 86 22.66 13.38 -6.60
CA PHE A 86 21.28 12.96 -6.33
C PHE A 86 21.19 12.04 -5.11
N ILE A 87 22.10 11.07 -4.97
CA ILE A 87 22.16 10.20 -3.78
C ILE A 87 22.43 11.02 -2.52
N ALA A 88 23.38 11.95 -2.57
CA ALA A 88 23.69 12.81 -1.43
C ALA A 88 22.50 13.69 -1.02
N GLU A 89 21.78 14.27 -1.99
CA GLU A 89 20.54 15.05 -1.77
C GLU A 89 19.47 14.20 -1.08
N GLN A 90 19.20 12.99 -1.58
CA GLN A 90 18.19 12.09 -1.00
C GLN A 90 18.55 11.55 0.39
N LEU A 91 19.83 11.35 0.69
CA LEU A 91 20.30 11.00 2.03
C LEU A 91 20.18 12.17 3.02
N ALA A 92 20.27 13.40 2.53
CA ALA A 92 20.06 14.65 3.26
C ALA A 92 18.61 15.15 3.10
N TRP A 93 17.64 14.26 3.30
CA TRP A 93 16.22 14.51 3.03
C TRP A 93 15.65 15.75 3.71
N GLU A 94 16.20 16.15 4.87
CA GLU A 94 15.80 17.35 5.61
C GLU A 94 16.01 18.63 4.81
N THR A 95 16.96 18.62 3.87
CA THR A 95 17.29 19.76 3.00
C THR A 95 16.36 19.88 1.80
N ILE A 96 15.56 18.85 1.51
CA ILE A 96 14.61 18.85 0.40
C ILE A 96 13.33 19.54 0.86
N ASP A 97 12.95 20.61 0.17
CA ASP A 97 11.67 21.26 0.36
C ASP A 97 10.54 20.32 -0.08
N ASP A 98 9.59 20.10 0.82
CA ASP A 98 8.43 19.23 0.60
C ASP A 98 7.14 19.94 1.04
N THR A 99 7.16 21.28 1.08
CA THR A 99 6.02 22.09 1.54
C THR A 99 4.80 21.97 0.62
N SER A 100 5.01 21.67 -0.67
CA SER A 100 3.92 21.46 -1.64
C SER A 100 2.98 20.31 -1.25
N LEU A 101 3.52 19.28 -0.59
CA LEU A 101 2.80 18.11 -0.10
C LEU A 101 1.82 18.45 1.02
N ALA A 102 2.10 19.47 1.84
CA ALA A 102 1.29 19.81 3.01
C ALA A 102 -0.18 20.10 2.65
N SER A 103 -0.42 20.69 1.49
CA SER A 103 -1.78 20.95 0.98
C SER A 103 -2.58 19.67 0.70
N ARG A 104 -1.89 18.60 0.25
CA ARG A 104 -2.48 17.31 -0.09
C ARG A 104 -2.68 16.42 1.13
N LEU A 105 -1.94 16.65 2.21
CA LEU A 105 -2.05 15.93 3.48
C LEU A 105 -3.02 16.58 4.49
N LYS A 106 -3.89 17.50 4.04
CA LYS A 106 -4.99 18.04 4.85
C LYS A 106 -6.11 17.01 5.05
N LEU A 107 -5.76 15.90 5.68
CA LEU A 107 -6.64 14.79 6.04
C LEU A 107 -7.06 14.94 7.51
N PRO A 108 -8.36 15.03 7.83
CA PRO A 108 -8.87 15.37 9.17
C PRO A 108 -8.29 14.58 10.34
N THR A 109 -7.98 13.30 10.15
CA THR A 109 -7.58 12.38 11.22
C THR A 109 -6.09 12.36 11.49
N LEU A 110 -5.24 12.68 10.50
CA LEU A 110 -3.78 12.54 10.61
C LEU A 110 -3.16 13.37 11.75
N GLY A 111 -3.69 14.57 11.97
CA GLY A 111 -3.20 15.50 12.98
C GLY A 111 -3.82 15.33 14.36
N LEU A 112 -4.83 14.47 14.51
CA LEU A 112 -5.55 14.35 15.78
C LEU A 112 -4.75 13.52 16.79
N ALA A 113 -4.94 13.86 18.06
CA ALA A 113 -4.51 13.01 19.17
C ALA A 113 -5.47 11.81 19.30
N GLN A 114 -4.97 10.68 19.81
CA GLN A 114 -5.74 9.45 19.94
C GLN A 114 -7.08 9.60 20.69
N PRO A 115 -7.16 10.30 21.84
CA PRO A 115 -8.44 10.47 22.53
C PRO A 115 -9.49 11.16 21.66
N VAL A 116 -9.06 12.11 20.84
CA VAL A 116 -9.93 12.86 19.91
C VAL A 116 -10.38 11.97 18.75
N LEU A 117 -9.50 11.09 18.24
CA LEU A 117 -9.88 10.10 17.22
C LEU A 117 -10.96 9.16 17.75
N ILE A 118 -10.77 8.63 18.95
CA ILE A 118 -11.71 7.69 19.56
C ILE A 118 -13.05 8.38 19.82
N GLU A 119 -13.05 9.57 20.42
CA GLU A 119 -14.27 10.34 20.71
C GLU A 119 -15.06 10.67 19.44
N GLN A 120 -14.39 11.11 18.38
CA GLN A 120 -15.06 11.61 17.18
C GLN A 120 -15.39 10.54 16.13
N TYR A 121 -14.67 9.42 16.11
CA TYR A 121 -14.77 8.42 15.05
C TYR A 121 -15.26 7.05 15.54
N THR A 122 -15.52 6.88 16.84
CA THR A 122 -16.18 5.68 17.38
C THR A 122 -17.67 5.95 17.56
N PRO A 123 -18.57 5.22 16.87
CA PRO A 123 -20.00 5.37 17.13
C PRO A 123 -20.32 4.93 18.58
N PRO A 124 -21.25 5.61 19.28
CA PRO A 124 -21.67 5.18 20.60
C PRO A 124 -22.19 3.74 20.54
N LYS A 125 -21.76 2.90 21.48
CA LYS A 125 -22.31 1.53 21.60
C LYS A 125 -23.84 1.64 21.71
N PRO A 126 -24.62 0.90 20.90
CA PRO A 126 -26.06 0.90 21.05
C PRO A 126 -26.39 0.51 22.50
N THR A 127 -27.23 1.32 23.15
CA THR A 127 -27.76 1.02 24.48
C THR A 127 -28.37 -0.37 24.41
N ALA A 128 -28.02 -1.26 25.34
CA ALA A 128 -28.67 -2.56 25.43
C ALA A 128 -30.17 -2.33 25.60
N THR A 129 -30.96 -2.55 24.54
CA THR A 129 -32.41 -2.58 24.66
C THR A 129 -32.72 -3.70 25.66
N PRO A 130 -33.41 -3.44 26.77
CA PRO A 130 -33.80 -4.51 27.68
C PRO A 130 -34.56 -5.55 26.88
N SER A 131 -34.09 -6.81 26.90
CA SER A 131 -34.84 -7.92 26.34
C SER A 131 -36.26 -7.88 26.91
N PRO A 132 -37.31 -8.03 26.08
CA PRO A 132 -38.66 -8.07 26.62
C PRO A 132 -38.74 -9.21 27.64
N THR A 133 -39.10 -8.87 28.87
CA THR A 133 -39.38 -9.82 29.93
C THR A 133 -40.37 -10.85 29.40
N PRO A 134 -40.11 -12.16 29.52
CA PRO A 134 -41.08 -13.16 29.08
C PRO A 134 -42.37 -12.95 29.87
N VAL A 135 -43.44 -12.57 29.18
CA VAL A 135 -44.78 -12.53 29.77
C VAL A 135 -45.14 -13.98 30.07
N ALA A 136 -45.33 -14.28 31.36
CA ALA A 136 -45.79 -15.59 31.81
C ALA A 136 -47.11 -15.94 31.11
N THR A 137 -47.07 -17.01 30.31
CA THR A 137 -48.28 -17.58 29.69
C THR A 137 -48.95 -18.50 30.72
N PRO A 138 -50.28 -18.39 30.96
CA PRO A 138 -50.97 -19.28 31.89
C PRO A 138 -50.96 -20.73 31.38
N ALA A 139 -50.73 -21.66 32.29
CA ALA A 139 -50.68 -23.08 32.03
C ALA A 139 -52.08 -23.66 31.74
N THR A 140 -52.23 -24.42 30.64
CA THR A 140 -53.05 -25.65 30.68
C THR A 140 -52.72 -26.63 29.54
N ALA A 141 -52.46 -27.88 29.95
CA ALA A 141 -52.65 -29.18 29.29
C ALA A 141 -51.86 -29.58 28.01
N LEU A 142 -50.96 -30.56 28.22
CA LEU A 142 -50.47 -31.57 27.26
C LEU A 142 -51.64 -32.51 26.82
N PRO A 143 -51.64 -33.08 25.59
CA PRO A 143 -50.85 -34.30 25.33
C PRO A 143 -50.21 -34.47 23.92
N THR A 144 -49.00 -35.05 23.94
CA THR A 144 -48.55 -36.29 23.26
C THR A 144 -48.61 -36.45 21.71
N THR A 145 -47.39 -36.59 21.15
CA THR A 145 -46.91 -37.50 20.06
C THR A 145 -47.41 -37.44 18.61
N ALA A 146 -46.40 -37.54 17.73
CA ALA A 146 -46.29 -38.29 16.46
C ALA A 146 -46.15 -37.41 15.18
N THR A 147 -44.99 -37.35 14.52
CA THR A 147 -44.38 -38.30 13.55
C THR A 147 -44.67 -37.90 12.08
N VAL A 148 -43.59 -37.48 11.38
CA VAL A 148 -43.24 -37.68 9.95
C VAL A 148 -44.01 -36.95 8.81
N SER A 149 -43.20 -36.29 7.96
CA SER A 149 -43.36 -35.72 6.59
C SER A 149 -43.96 -36.67 5.52
N PRO A 150 -44.00 -36.34 4.20
CA PRO A 150 -43.98 -35.07 3.43
C PRO A 150 -45.10 -34.99 2.35
N GLN A 151 -45.39 -33.81 1.78
CA GLN A 151 -45.95 -33.71 0.42
C GLN A 151 -45.80 -32.30 -0.21
N GLU A 152 -45.14 -32.26 -1.36
CA GLU A 152 -45.12 -31.19 -2.38
C GLU A 152 -46.26 -31.41 -3.41
N PRO A 153 -46.43 -30.61 -4.50
CA PRO A 153 -46.28 -29.15 -4.70
C PRO A 153 -47.54 -28.58 -5.43
N LYS A 154 -47.61 -27.25 -5.68
CA LYS A 154 -48.15 -26.68 -6.95
C LYS A 154 -48.02 -25.15 -7.07
N GLU A 155 -47.68 -24.75 -8.30
CA GLU A 155 -47.53 -23.42 -8.88
C GLU A 155 -48.77 -22.52 -8.79
N LYS A 156 -48.57 -21.18 -8.81
CA LYS A 156 -48.96 -20.35 -9.97
C LYS A 156 -48.54 -18.88 -9.86
N ILE A 157 -48.11 -18.39 -11.03
CA ILE A 157 -47.80 -17.01 -11.44
C ILE A 157 -49.11 -16.23 -11.66
N GLY A 158 -49.12 -14.92 -11.43
CA GLY A 158 -50.17 -14.03 -11.93
C GLY A 158 -50.04 -12.59 -11.44
N ALA A 159 -49.52 -11.73 -12.31
CA ALA A 159 -49.48 -10.27 -12.15
C ALA A 159 -50.78 -9.62 -12.65
N SER A 160 -51.15 -8.49 -12.05
CA SER A 160 -51.62 -7.23 -12.68
C SER A 160 -52.64 -6.51 -11.78
N MET A 161 -52.50 -5.19 -11.64
CA MET A 161 -53.66 -4.30 -11.53
C MET A 161 -53.30 -2.90 -12.01
N GLU A 162 -54.21 -2.38 -12.81
CA GLU A 162 -54.11 -1.24 -13.70
C GLU A 162 -54.45 0.10 -13.03
N MET A 163 -54.16 1.15 -13.78
CA MET A 163 -54.46 2.56 -13.54
C MET A 163 -55.92 2.91 -13.83
N GLU A 164 -56.48 3.87 -13.09
CA GLU A 164 -57.49 4.80 -13.62
C GLU A 164 -57.27 6.23 -13.08
N GLY A 165 -57.29 7.21 -13.98
CA GLY A 165 -57.42 8.64 -13.68
C GLY A 165 -58.89 9.08 -13.75
N PRO A 166 -59.19 10.37 -13.48
CA PRO A 166 -59.61 11.21 -14.61
C PRO A 166 -59.19 12.69 -14.55
N GLU A 167 -59.12 13.29 -15.74
CA GLU A 167 -59.06 14.72 -16.13
C GLU A 167 -60.32 15.50 -15.67
N SER A 168 -60.49 16.83 -15.66
CA SER A 168 -59.71 18.08 -15.85
C SER A 168 -60.61 19.25 -15.35
N LYS A 169 -60.05 20.44 -15.04
CA LYS A 169 -60.60 21.75 -15.46
C LYS A 169 -59.68 22.93 -15.05
N LEU A 170 -59.53 23.85 -16.00
CA LEU A 170 -58.71 25.07 -16.01
C LEU A 170 -59.20 26.16 -15.02
N GLY A 171 -58.26 26.91 -14.43
CA GLY A 171 -58.52 28.18 -13.75
C GLY A 171 -57.23 28.98 -13.52
N ASN A 172 -57.09 30.12 -14.21
CA ASN A 172 -55.95 31.04 -14.15
C ASN A 172 -55.80 31.71 -12.77
N GLY A 173 -54.58 31.71 -12.24
CA GLY A 173 -54.16 32.59 -11.14
C GLY A 173 -52.64 32.66 -11.08
N LEU A 174 -52.07 33.81 -11.47
CA LEU A 174 -50.63 34.07 -11.39
C LEU A 174 -50.11 33.87 -9.96
N GLN A 175 -49.22 32.89 -9.76
CA GLN A 175 -48.38 32.77 -8.57
C GLN A 175 -46.91 32.96 -8.97
N LYS A 176 -46.24 33.76 -8.13
CA LYS A 176 -44.88 34.30 -8.26
C LYS A 176 -43.84 33.17 -8.44
N PRO A 177 -42.69 33.44 -9.07
CA PRO A 177 -41.66 32.42 -9.26
C PRO A 177 -41.18 31.91 -7.90
N ASP A 178 -41.46 30.63 -7.64
CA ASP A 178 -40.91 29.91 -6.50
C ASP A 178 -39.39 29.98 -6.56
N THR A 179 -38.82 30.60 -5.54
CA THR A 179 -37.40 30.50 -5.19
C THR A 179 -36.93 29.06 -5.33
N ILE A 180 -35.98 28.82 -6.23
CA ILE A 180 -35.22 27.57 -6.30
C ILE A 180 -34.66 27.31 -4.90
N LYS A 181 -35.28 26.38 -4.16
CA LYS A 181 -34.71 25.84 -2.93
C LYS A 181 -33.36 25.24 -3.31
N ALA A 182 -32.28 25.86 -2.84
CA ALA A 182 -30.95 25.30 -2.97
C ALA A 182 -31.00 23.84 -2.51
N LEU A 183 -30.54 22.93 -3.37
CA LEU A 183 -30.35 21.52 -3.01
C LEU A 183 -29.60 21.48 -1.68
N PRO A 184 -30.09 20.71 -0.68
CA PRO A 184 -29.39 20.60 0.60
C PRO A 184 -27.96 20.15 0.32
N LYS A 185 -26.98 20.87 0.87
CA LYS A 185 -25.57 20.49 0.76
C LYS A 185 -25.46 19.02 1.18
N PRO A 186 -24.77 18.16 0.39
CA PRO A 186 -24.64 16.76 0.72
C PRO A 186 -24.11 16.63 2.15
N THR A 187 -24.84 15.90 2.98
CA THR A 187 -24.42 15.61 4.35
C THR A 187 -23.06 14.92 4.28
N PRO A 188 -22.05 15.37 5.03
CA PRO A 188 -20.78 14.68 5.06
C PRO A 188 -21.01 13.23 5.50
N PRO A 189 -20.24 12.27 4.96
CA PRO A 189 -20.37 10.87 5.34
C PRO A 189 -20.21 10.74 6.87
N PRO A 190 -20.90 9.78 7.51
CA PRO A 190 -20.78 9.58 8.94
C PRO A 190 -19.33 9.26 9.30
N LYS A 191 -18.83 9.87 10.38
CA LYS A 191 -17.49 9.56 10.92
C LYS A 191 -17.46 8.11 11.37
N THR A 192 -16.49 7.34 10.87
CA THR A 192 -16.34 5.92 11.22
C THR A 192 -14.89 5.59 11.56
N PRO A 193 -14.62 4.49 12.29
CA PRO A 193 -13.26 4.08 12.60
C PRO A 193 -12.45 3.76 11.33
N GLN A 194 -13.13 3.25 10.30
CA GLN A 194 -12.55 2.97 8.99
C GLN A 194 -11.99 4.23 8.32
N MET A 195 -12.54 5.42 8.60
CA MET A 195 -12.01 6.67 8.05
C MET A 195 -10.59 6.94 8.54
N VAL A 196 -10.29 6.67 9.82
CA VAL A 196 -8.95 6.86 10.41
C VAL A 196 -7.91 6.04 9.65
N VAL A 197 -8.18 4.75 9.46
CA VAL A 197 -7.30 3.85 8.70
C VAL A 197 -7.21 4.29 7.24
N SER A 198 -8.34 4.63 6.59
CA SER A 198 -8.32 5.03 5.19
C SER A 198 -7.55 6.31 4.95
N GLU A 199 -7.62 7.29 5.85
CA GLU A 199 -6.87 8.54 5.73
C GLU A 199 -5.37 8.32 5.93
N LEU A 200 -4.96 7.43 6.84
CA LEU A 200 -3.56 7.04 6.94
C LEU A 200 -3.08 6.32 5.66
N GLN A 201 -3.86 5.39 5.12
CA GLN A 201 -3.55 4.73 3.84
C GLN A 201 -3.44 5.73 2.68
N ARG A 202 -4.35 6.71 2.61
CA ARG A 202 -4.30 7.82 1.65
C ARG A 202 -3.02 8.64 1.82
N ALA A 203 -2.66 8.97 3.05
CA ALA A 203 -1.43 9.71 3.35
C ALA A 203 -0.18 8.97 2.85
N THR A 204 -0.10 7.65 3.06
CA THR A 204 1.00 6.82 2.54
C THR A 204 1.10 6.92 1.01
N LEU A 205 -0.02 6.77 0.30
CA LEU A 205 -0.01 6.85 -1.16
C LEU A 205 0.30 8.27 -1.66
N LEU A 206 -0.29 9.30 -1.06
CA LEU A 206 -0.05 10.69 -1.42
C LEU A 206 1.41 11.08 -1.19
N ARG A 207 2.05 10.62 -0.11
CA ARG A 207 3.48 10.82 0.13
C ARG A 207 4.34 10.12 -0.92
N ALA A 208 4.03 8.86 -1.24
CA ALA A 208 4.72 8.12 -2.29
C ALA A 208 4.65 8.85 -3.65
N VAL A 209 3.48 9.41 -4.01
CA VAL A 209 3.26 10.11 -5.28
C VAL A 209 3.82 11.53 -5.28
N TYR A 210 3.59 12.31 -4.23
CA TYR A 210 3.79 13.76 -4.23
C TYR A 210 5.07 14.24 -3.54
N SER A 211 5.62 13.48 -2.60
CA SER A 211 6.83 13.91 -1.90
C SER A 211 8.04 13.98 -2.85
N ASP A 212 8.91 14.95 -2.64
CA ASP A 212 10.25 14.98 -3.27
C ASP A 212 11.32 14.29 -2.39
N ARG A 213 10.98 14.00 -1.12
CA ARG A 213 11.79 13.22 -0.15
C ARG A 213 11.63 11.72 -0.36
N GLN A 214 11.87 11.29 -1.60
CA GLN A 214 11.51 9.95 -2.07
C GLN A 214 12.24 8.81 -1.35
N LEU A 215 13.54 8.94 -1.08
CA LEU A 215 14.28 7.93 -0.32
C LEU A 215 13.80 7.83 1.13
N TYR A 216 13.46 8.96 1.74
CA TYR A 216 12.90 9.01 3.09
C TYR A 216 11.54 8.30 3.16
N GLU A 217 10.63 8.55 2.22
CA GLU A 217 9.33 7.85 2.21
C GLU A 217 9.45 6.35 1.90
N LEU A 218 10.45 5.94 1.09
CA LEU A 218 10.78 4.52 0.92
C LEU A 218 11.24 3.88 2.23
N MET A 219 12.04 4.60 3.03
CA MET A 219 12.51 4.13 4.33
C MET A 219 11.39 4.09 5.36
N VAL A 220 10.49 5.08 5.39
CA VAL A 220 9.28 5.03 6.22
C VAL A 220 8.47 3.78 5.88
N SER A 221 8.15 3.55 4.61
CA SER A 221 7.42 2.36 4.18
C SER A 221 8.16 1.05 4.51
N PHE A 222 9.50 1.03 4.41
CA PHE A 222 10.30 -0.12 4.82
C PHE A 222 10.17 -0.40 6.32
N TRP A 223 10.21 0.63 7.17
CA TRP A 223 10.11 0.47 8.62
C TRP A 223 8.69 0.16 9.10
N GLU A 224 7.66 0.75 8.50
CA GLU A 224 6.26 0.37 8.76
C GLU A 224 6.01 -1.10 8.41
N ASN A 225 6.67 -1.62 7.38
CA ASN A 225 6.60 -3.03 7.02
C ASN A 225 7.48 -3.92 7.92
N HIS A 226 8.60 -3.40 8.41
CA HIS A 226 9.49 -4.12 9.31
C HIS A 226 8.87 -4.29 10.70
N PHE A 227 8.24 -3.25 11.22
CA PHE A 227 7.48 -3.21 12.48
C PHE A 227 5.98 -3.27 12.18
N SER A 228 5.56 -4.31 11.46
CA SER A 228 4.22 -4.40 10.88
C SER A 228 3.13 -4.49 11.95
N ILE A 229 2.10 -3.66 11.81
CA ILE A 229 0.90 -3.67 12.65
C ILE A 229 -0.33 -3.81 11.75
N PHE A 230 -1.21 -4.75 12.11
CA PHE A 230 -2.47 -4.94 11.40
C PHE A 230 -3.51 -3.91 11.84
N ALA A 231 -3.88 -2.99 10.94
CA ALA A 231 -4.79 -1.89 11.28
C ALA A 231 -6.17 -2.34 11.79
N ASN A 232 -6.62 -3.55 11.47
CA ASN A 232 -7.93 -4.05 11.87
C ASN A 232 -7.92 -4.86 13.17
N LYS A 233 -6.80 -4.93 13.91
CA LYS A 233 -6.78 -5.54 15.25
C LYS A 233 -7.39 -4.56 16.26
N ASP A 234 -8.71 -4.61 16.41
CA ASP A 234 -9.47 -3.88 17.45
C ASP A 234 -9.05 -2.40 17.58
N ALA A 235 -8.37 -2.02 18.68
CA ALA A 235 -7.97 -0.64 18.97
C ALA A 235 -6.87 -0.08 18.05
N ASP A 236 -6.08 -0.93 17.39
CA ASP A 236 -4.95 -0.49 16.55
C ASP A 236 -5.38 0.46 15.42
N ARG A 237 -6.64 0.38 14.99
CA ARG A 237 -7.22 1.31 13.99
C ARG A 237 -7.12 2.79 14.38
N TYR A 238 -7.01 3.10 15.67
CA TYR A 238 -6.84 4.45 16.20
C TYR A 238 -5.39 4.77 16.60
N LEU A 239 -4.61 3.74 16.94
CA LEU A 239 -3.24 3.89 17.44
C LEU A 239 -2.21 4.02 16.30
N LEU A 240 -2.55 3.52 15.11
CA LEU A 240 -1.62 3.42 13.99
C LEU A 240 -1.19 4.79 13.41
N THR A 241 -2.07 5.81 13.46
CA THR A 241 -1.74 7.15 12.97
C THR A 241 -0.60 7.78 13.75
N SER A 242 -0.62 7.68 15.08
CA SER A 242 0.50 8.11 15.93
C SER A 242 1.73 7.21 15.79
N PHE A 243 1.55 5.93 15.46
CA PHE A 243 2.70 5.06 15.19
C PHE A 243 3.48 5.51 13.95
N ASP A 244 2.79 5.80 12.83
CA ASP A 244 3.43 6.43 11.64
C ASP A 244 4.08 7.76 12.02
N ARG A 245 3.32 8.67 12.63
CA ARG A 245 3.73 10.06 12.89
C ARG A 245 4.84 10.20 13.91
N ASP A 246 4.75 9.48 15.03
CA ASP A 246 5.56 9.72 16.22
C ASP A 246 6.61 8.62 16.45
N SER A 247 6.35 7.38 16.00
CA SER A 247 7.27 6.25 16.23
C SER A 247 8.15 5.92 15.02
N ILE A 248 7.63 6.01 13.79
CA ILE A 248 8.39 5.63 12.59
C ILE A 248 9.06 6.83 11.93
N ARG A 249 8.29 7.83 11.50
CA ARG A 249 8.78 8.95 10.69
C ARG A 249 9.98 9.69 11.30
N PRO A 250 9.98 10.10 12.58
CA PRO A 250 11.07 10.88 13.15
C PRO A 250 12.42 10.14 13.14
N PHE A 251 12.39 8.80 13.12
CA PHE A 251 13.57 7.96 13.25
C PHE A 251 13.91 7.16 11.99
N ALA A 252 13.16 7.33 10.89
CA ALA A 252 13.29 6.52 9.68
C ALA A 252 14.70 6.55 9.03
N MET A 253 15.45 7.63 9.25
CA MET A 253 16.85 7.82 8.81
C MET A 253 17.83 8.04 9.98
N GLY A 254 17.36 7.88 11.22
CA GLY A 254 18.11 8.16 12.45
C GLY A 254 18.99 6.99 12.91
N ARG A 255 19.08 6.77 14.23
CA ARG A 255 19.70 5.57 14.80
C ARG A 255 18.67 4.48 15.01
N PHE A 256 19.06 3.24 14.74
CA PHE A 256 18.18 2.08 14.92
C PHE A 256 17.71 1.90 16.36
N ARG A 257 18.56 2.18 17.36
CA ARG A 257 18.17 2.12 18.78
C ARG A 257 17.04 3.08 19.14
N ASP A 258 17.03 4.28 18.54
CA ASP A 258 16.00 5.28 18.78
C ASP A 258 14.68 4.84 18.13
N LEU A 259 14.75 4.32 16.89
CA LEU A 259 13.59 3.73 16.20
C LEU A 259 13.02 2.53 16.98
N LEU A 260 13.88 1.61 17.42
CA LEU A 260 13.49 0.42 18.18
C LEU A 260 12.84 0.80 19.52
N GLY A 261 13.39 1.80 20.21
CA GLY A 261 12.79 2.33 21.44
C GLY A 261 11.43 2.99 21.20
N ALA A 262 11.32 3.78 20.13
CA ALA A 262 10.07 4.45 19.77
C ALA A 262 8.95 3.45 19.40
N THR A 263 9.28 2.33 18.74
CA THR A 263 8.31 1.27 18.47
C THR A 263 7.97 0.47 19.72
N ALA A 264 8.94 0.17 20.60
CA ALA A 264 8.71 -0.52 21.87
C ALA A 264 7.80 0.25 22.85
N HIS A 265 7.90 1.58 22.85
CA HIS A 265 7.02 2.45 23.64
C HIS A 265 5.69 2.75 22.96
N SER A 266 5.51 2.33 21.69
CA SER A 266 4.31 2.67 20.97
C SER A 266 3.11 1.90 21.52
N PRO A 267 2.01 2.59 21.86
CA PRO A 267 0.75 1.94 22.20
C PRO A 267 0.26 0.97 21.13
N ALA A 268 0.46 1.29 19.84
CA ALA A 268 0.06 0.41 18.75
C ALA A 268 0.84 -0.92 18.79
N MET A 269 2.15 -0.88 18.95
CA MET A 269 2.97 -2.10 19.00
C MET A 269 2.69 -2.93 20.27
N LEU A 270 2.57 -2.26 21.42
CA LEU A 270 2.23 -2.91 22.69
C LEU A 270 0.87 -3.60 22.63
N TYR A 271 -0.11 -2.99 21.96
CA TYR A 271 -1.44 -3.57 21.75
C TYR A 271 -1.40 -4.73 20.75
N TYR A 272 -0.76 -4.51 19.61
CA TYR A 272 -0.68 -5.47 18.53
C TYR A 272 0.00 -6.78 18.94
N LEU A 273 1.01 -6.73 19.80
CA LEU A 273 1.71 -7.92 20.30
C LEU A 273 1.34 -8.30 21.74
N ASP A 274 0.27 -7.71 22.28
CA ASP A 274 -0.33 -8.04 23.58
C ASP A 274 0.61 -7.89 24.79
N ASN A 275 1.72 -7.14 24.65
CA ASN A 275 2.60 -6.83 25.78
C ASN A 275 1.90 -5.97 26.82
N TRP A 276 0.93 -5.16 26.42
CA TRP A 276 0.18 -4.30 27.35
C TRP A 276 -0.54 -5.08 28.47
N ARG A 277 -0.74 -6.39 28.29
CA ARG A 277 -1.32 -7.32 29.26
C ARG A 277 -0.26 -8.08 30.08
N SER A 278 1.01 -7.98 29.70
CA SER A 278 2.12 -8.71 30.30
C SER A 278 2.40 -8.19 31.71
N SER A 279 2.28 -9.07 32.69
CA SER A 279 2.55 -8.76 34.10
C SER A 279 3.06 -9.96 34.86
N VAL A 280 3.63 -9.72 36.05
CA VAL A 280 3.76 -10.79 37.04
C VAL A 280 2.39 -11.40 37.36
N PRO A 281 2.31 -12.73 37.57
CA PRO A 281 1.10 -13.37 38.07
C PRO A 281 0.74 -12.84 39.47
N ARG A 282 -0.52 -12.46 39.69
CA ARG A 282 -1.00 -11.93 40.98
C ARG A 282 -2.17 -12.76 41.49
N PRO A 283 -1.94 -13.65 42.48
CA PRO A 283 -3.01 -14.38 43.13
C PRO A 283 -3.99 -13.43 43.84
N TYR A 284 -5.29 -13.71 43.72
CA TYR A 284 -6.33 -13.01 44.47
C TYR A 284 -7.24 -14.02 45.20
N PRO A 285 -7.69 -13.69 46.43
CA PRO A 285 -8.51 -14.59 47.22
C PRO A 285 -9.92 -14.73 46.66
N ALA A 286 -10.63 -15.79 47.04
CA ALA A 286 -12.05 -15.93 46.71
C ALA A 286 -12.86 -14.80 47.33
N THR A 287 -13.77 -14.24 46.55
CA THR A 287 -14.83 -13.33 47.00
C THR A 287 -16.18 -14.03 46.87
N LYS A 288 -17.24 -13.43 47.43
CA LYS A 288 -18.59 -13.99 47.38
C LYS A 288 -19.07 -14.30 45.95
N ASP A 289 -18.60 -13.52 44.97
CA ASP A 289 -19.04 -13.58 43.56
C ASP A 289 -17.94 -14.07 42.59
N LYS A 290 -16.70 -14.29 43.05
CA LYS A 290 -15.57 -14.73 42.21
C LYS A 290 -14.67 -15.71 42.96
N PRO A 291 -14.43 -16.94 42.47
CA PRO A 291 -13.51 -17.88 43.11
C PRO A 291 -12.07 -17.34 43.12
N ALA A 292 -11.25 -17.85 44.04
CA ALA A 292 -9.82 -17.53 44.08
C ALA A 292 -9.17 -17.83 42.73
N GLY A 293 -8.20 -17.01 42.33
CA GLY A 293 -7.54 -17.16 41.04
C GLY A 293 -6.25 -16.36 40.94
N VAL A 294 -5.73 -16.26 39.73
CA VAL A 294 -4.51 -15.50 39.42
C VAL A 294 -4.85 -14.55 38.29
N ASP A 295 -4.63 -13.26 38.52
CA ASP A 295 -4.75 -12.24 37.49
C ASP A 295 -3.38 -11.99 36.84
N GLY A 296 -3.38 -11.75 35.54
CA GLY A 296 -2.16 -11.45 34.78
C GLY A 296 -1.34 -12.68 34.42
N GLY A 297 -0.13 -12.44 33.93
CA GLY A 297 0.80 -13.47 33.43
C GLY A 297 1.78 -12.88 32.43
N ILE A 298 2.97 -13.48 32.35
CA ILE A 298 4.00 -13.06 31.40
C ILE A 298 3.55 -13.44 30.01
N ASN A 299 3.55 -12.47 29.09
CA ASN A 299 3.27 -12.69 27.68
C ASN A 299 4.58 -12.60 26.88
N GLU A 300 4.99 -13.71 26.26
CA GLU A 300 6.22 -13.79 25.48
C GLU A 300 6.10 -13.27 24.05
N ASN A 301 4.89 -13.02 23.56
CA ASN A 301 4.67 -12.73 22.13
C ASN A 301 5.51 -11.54 21.66
N TYR A 302 5.43 -10.39 22.35
CA TYR A 302 6.26 -9.23 22.02
C TYR A 302 7.77 -9.52 22.13
N ALA A 303 8.20 -10.22 23.17
CA ALA A 303 9.62 -10.57 23.35
C ALA A 303 10.14 -11.44 22.20
N ARG A 304 9.35 -12.42 21.76
CA ARG A 304 9.67 -13.29 20.63
C ARG A 304 9.78 -12.48 19.35
N GLU A 305 8.77 -11.69 19.00
CA GLU A 305 8.81 -10.90 17.77
C GLU A 305 9.91 -9.83 17.79
N LEU A 306 10.18 -9.22 18.96
CA LEU A 306 11.27 -8.27 19.15
C LEU A 306 12.62 -8.90 18.81
N MET A 307 12.88 -10.13 19.28
CA MET A 307 14.13 -10.84 19.00
C MET A 307 14.15 -11.41 17.58
N GLU A 308 13.07 -12.04 17.14
CA GLU A 308 13.00 -12.82 15.91
C GLU A 308 12.83 -11.96 14.66
N LEU A 309 11.84 -11.06 14.66
CA LEU A 309 11.40 -10.34 13.46
C LEU A 309 11.94 -8.92 13.39
N HIS A 310 12.15 -8.30 14.54
CA HIS A 310 12.54 -6.90 14.62
C HIS A 310 14.05 -6.69 14.82
N THR A 311 14.78 -7.67 15.36
CA THR A 311 16.20 -7.47 15.70
C THR A 311 17.13 -8.58 15.22
N LEU A 312 17.26 -9.69 15.93
CA LEU A 312 18.33 -10.68 15.72
C LEU A 312 18.12 -11.56 14.48
N GLY A 313 16.87 -11.68 14.01
CA GLY A 313 16.50 -12.68 13.00
C GLY A 313 16.26 -14.06 13.63
N VAL A 314 15.53 -14.93 12.93
CA VAL A 314 15.20 -16.31 13.38
C VAL A 314 16.45 -17.09 13.81
N ASP A 315 17.54 -16.98 13.05
CA ASP A 315 18.81 -17.65 13.34
C ASP A 315 19.77 -16.76 14.16
N GLY A 316 19.22 -15.84 14.95
CA GLY A 316 19.95 -14.78 15.64
C GLY A 316 20.84 -15.22 16.81
N GLY A 317 20.78 -16.50 17.18
CA GLY A 317 21.59 -17.12 18.25
C GLY A 317 21.00 -17.00 19.65
N TYR A 318 19.71 -16.68 19.78
CA TYR A 318 19.00 -16.65 21.06
C TYR A 318 18.29 -17.98 21.36
N THR A 319 17.96 -18.20 22.63
CA THR A 319 17.24 -19.38 23.10
C THR A 319 15.83 -19.04 23.55
N GLN A 320 14.99 -20.07 23.73
CA GLN A 320 13.68 -19.91 24.36
C GLN A 320 13.78 -19.30 25.78
N ARG A 321 14.90 -19.55 26.48
CA ARG A 321 15.15 -18.92 27.78
C ARG A 321 15.33 -17.41 27.63
N ASP A 322 16.08 -16.96 26.63
CA ASP A 322 16.25 -15.53 26.39
C ASP A 322 14.90 -14.85 26.09
N VAL A 323 14.01 -15.51 25.33
CA VAL A 323 12.65 -14.99 25.07
C VAL A 323 11.87 -14.80 26.37
N MET A 324 11.89 -15.78 27.28
CA MET A 324 11.25 -15.66 28.60
C MET A 324 11.86 -14.52 29.42
N GLU A 325 13.18 -14.41 29.45
CA GLU A 325 13.90 -13.38 30.23
C GLU A 325 13.64 -11.98 29.67
N VAL A 326 13.57 -11.83 28.35
CA VAL A 326 13.16 -10.59 27.68
C VAL A 326 11.69 -10.27 28.01
N ALA A 327 10.79 -11.26 27.98
CA ALA A 327 9.39 -11.05 28.33
C ALA A 327 9.23 -10.56 29.78
N ARG A 328 10.04 -11.09 30.72
CA ARG A 328 10.12 -10.59 32.09
C ARG A 328 10.54 -9.12 32.14
N CYS A 329 11.53 -8.70 31.34
CA CYS A 329 12.00 -7.31 31.26
C CYS A 329 10.92 -6.32 30.79
N PHE A 330 9.97 -6.76 29.97
CA PHE A 330 8.89 -5.91 29.43
C PHE A 330 7.58 -5.99 30.23
N THR A 331 7.51 -6.79 31.30
CA THR A 331 6.33 -6.80 32.18
C THR A 331 6.06 -5.41 32.76
N GLY A 332 4.79 -5.03 32.85
CA GLY A 332 4.38 -3.72 33.36
C GLY A 332 4.51 -2.56 32.38
N TRP A 333 5.11 -2.74 31.20
CA TRP A 333 4.95 -1.83 30.07
C TRP A 333 3.56 -2.02 29.48
N THR A 334 2.69 -1.03 29.64
CA THR A 334 1.25 -1.15 29.38
C THR A 334 0.68 0.09 28.71
N ILE A 335 -0.62 0.05 28.44
CA ILE A 335 -1.36 1.13 27.81
C ILE A 335 -2.48 1.55 28.76
N GLN A 336 -2.60 2.84 29.00
CA GLN A 336 -3.74 3.41 29.69
C GLN A 336 -4.96 3.36 28.78
N LYS A 337 -5.99 2.60 29.17
CA LYS A 337 -7.30 2.50 28.49
C LYS A 337 -7.14 2.52 26.95
N PRO A 338 -6.68 1.43 26.33
CA PRO A 338 -6.31 1.42 24.90
C PRO A 338 -7.44 1.84 23.96
N ASP A 339 -8.69 1.69 24.38
CA ASP A 339 -9.90 2.08 23.67
C ASP A 339 -10.40 3.49 24.03
N GLN A 340 -9.64 4.27 24.81
CA GLN A 340 -10.00 5.64 25.23
C GLN A 340 -8.82 6.62 25.17
N GLU A 341 -7.77 6.35 25.94
CA GLU A 341 -6.62 7.25 26.08
C GLU A 341 -5.48 6.84 25.15
N GLY A 342 -5.18 5.54 25.10
CA GLY A 342 -4.17 4.99 24.20
C GLY A 342 -2.73 5.36 24.59
N LEU A 343 -2.46 5.80 25.81
CA LEU A 343 -1.13 6.29 26.21
C LEU A 343 -0.24 5.18 26.78
N PHE A 344 1.05 5.22 26.45
CA PHE A 344 2.06 4.37 27.10
C PHE A 344 2.11 4.66 28.60
N LEU A 345 2.20 3.60 29.41
CA LEU A 345 2.45 3.68 30.84
C LEU A 345 3.37 2.56 31.29
N TYR A 346 4.15 2.84 32.34
CA TYR A 346 4.80 1.80 33.12
C TYR A 346 4.10 1.63 34.46
N ARG A 347 3.77 0.39 34.83
CA ARG A 347 3.16 0.03 36.11
C ARG A 347 4.14 -0.84 36.93
N PRO A 348 4.86 -0.26 37.91
CA PRO A 348 5.85 -0.99 38.69
C PRO A 348 5.31 -2.24 39.39
N GLY A 349 4.07 -2.18 39.89
CA GLY A 349 3.42 -3.33 40.55
C GLY A 349 3.01 -4.48 39.62
N LEU A 350 3.21 -4.33 38.31
CA LEU A 350 3.04 -5.39 37.31
C LEU A 350 4.38 -5.97 36.84
N HIS A 351 5.50 -5.37 37.23
CA HIS A 351 6.81 -5.72 36.72
C HIS A 351 7.50 -6.80 37.56
N ASP A 352 8.15 -7.75 36.88
CA ASP A 352 9.03 -8.72 37.50
C ASP A 352 10.36 -8.04 37.84
N ASN A 353 10.60 -7.74 39.12
CA ASN A 353 11.83 -7.08 39.57
C ASN A 353 12.97 -8.06 39.89
N GLY A 354 12.82 -9.36 39.60
CA GLY A 354 13.86 -10.35 39.87
C GLY A 354 15.08 -10.21 38.95
N GLU A 355 16.20 -10.85 39.30
CA GLU A 355 17.36 -10.95 38.41
C GLU A 355 16.95 -11.64 37.09
N LYS A 356 17.48 -11.15 35.98
CA LYS A 356 17.25 -11.69 34.63
C LYS A 356 18.60 -11.85 33.92
N THR A 357 18.64 -12.71 32.92
CA THR A 357 19.82 -12.86 32.05
C THR A 357 19.37 -12.88 30.61
N VAL A 358 19.83 -11.94 29.81
CA VAL A 358 19.45 -11.78 28.40
C VAL A 358 20.72 -11.86 27.56
N LEU A 359 20.81 -12.86 26.67
CA LEU A 359 21.96 -13.08 25.78
C LEU A 359 23.30 -13.12 26.54
N GLY A 360 23.30 -13.79 27.70
CA GLY A 360 24.45 -13.90 28.59
C GLY A 360 24.76 -12.64 29.43
N GLN A 361 24.01 -11.55 29.25
CA GLN A 361 24.17 -10.34 30.06
C GLN A 361 23.20 -10.34 31.24
N LYS A 362 23.71 -10.06 32.44
CA LYS A 362 22.89 -9.91 33.64
C LYS A 362 22.14 -8.58 33.65
N ILE A 363 20.86 -8.64 33.98
CA ILE A 363 20.03 -7.48 34.33
C ILE A 363 19.74 -7.61 35.83
N PHE A 364 20.26 -6.66 36.60
CA PHE A 364 20.18 -6.68 38.06
C PHE A 364 18.74 -6.45 38.53
N PRO A 365 18.37 -7.04 39.69
CA PRO A 365 17.03 -6.87 40.23
C PRO A 365 16.73 -5.40 40.57
N GLY A 366 15.45 -5.03 40.48
CA GLY A 366 14.97 -3.69 40.85
C GLY A 366 15.18 -2.57 39.82
N GLY A 367 15.55 -2.89 38.58
CA GLY A 367 15.72 -1.90 37.50
C GLY A 367 14.40 -1.35 36.92
N GLY A 368 13.29 -2.08 37.09
CA GLY A 368 11.96 -1.62 36.72
C GLY A 368 11.79 -1.38 35.22
N ILE A 369 11.31 -0.20 34.83
CA ILE A 369 11.20 0.17 33.40
C ILE A 369 12.55 0.08 32.68
N GLY A 370 13.65 0.31 33.41
CA GLY A 370 15.01 0.25 32.87
C GLY A 370 15.43 -1.13 32.38
N ASP A 371 14.78 -2.21 32.83
CA ASP A 371 15.08 -3.56 32.37
C ASP A 371 14.79 -3.70 30.86
N GLY A 372 13.60 -3.23 30.43
CA GLY A 372 13.23 -3.20 29.01
C GLY A 372 14.15 -2.31 28.18
N GLU A 373 14.51 -1.12 28.69
CA GLU A 373 15.47 -0.23 28.02
C GLU A 373 16.85 -0.87 27.84
N ARG A 374 17.32 -1.59 28.86
CA ARG A 374 18.59 -2.32 28.79
C ARG A 374 18.54 -3.43 27.75
N VAL A 375 17.41 -4.13 27.63
CA VAL A 375 17.23 -5.11 26.54
C VAL A 375 17.30 -4.44 25.18
N LEU A 376 16.66 -3.28 25.00
CA LEU A 376 16.71 -2.54 23.73
C LEU A 376 18.15 -2.13 23.36
N ASP A 377 18.97 -1.73 24.34
CA ASP A 377 20.40 -1.46 24.13
C ASP A 377 21.17 -2.70 23.67
N ILE A 378 20.94 -3.83 24.36
CA ILE A 378 21.58 -5.11 24.05
C ILE A 378 21.24 -5.54 22.62
N LEU A 379 19.97 -5.50 22.25
CA LEU A 379 19.51 -5.94 20.94
C LEU A 379 19.99 -4.98 19.83
N ALA A 380 19.86 -3.67 20.01
CA ALA A 380 20.23 -2.71 18.96
C ALA A 380 21.74 -2.71 18.63
N SER A 381 22.59 -3.07 19.59
CA SER A 381 24.05 -3.16 19.41
C SER A 381 24.54 -4.56 19.03
N HIS A 382 23.65 -5.56 18.96
CA HIS A 382 24.04 -6.94 18.72
C HIS A 382 24.53 -7.17 17.27
N PRO A 383 25.62 -7.94 17.05
CA PRO A 383 26.10 -8.26 15.70
C PRO A 383 25.06 -8.95 14.80
N SER A 384 24.23 -9.84 15.36
CA SER A 384 23.13 -10.46 14.61
C SER A 384 22.11 -9.42 14.13
N THR A 385 21.82 -8.39 14.93
CA THR A 385 20.93 -7.30 14.53
C THR A 385 21.52 -6.46 13.42
N ALA A 386 22.80 -6.08 13.53
CA ALA A 386 23.49 -5.38 12.46
C ALA A 386 23.43 -6.17 11.13
N ARG A 387 23.69 -7.48 11.19
CA ARG A 387 23.63 -8.38 10.02
C ARG A 387 22.22 -8.53 9.48
N PHE A 388 21.21 -8.69 10.34
CA PHE A 388 19.81 -8.85 9.95
C PHE A 388 19.27 -7.59 9.24
N ILE A 389 19.48 -6.41 9.85
CA ILE A 389 19.06 -5.13 9.27
C ILE A 389 19.82 -4.85 7.97
N ALA A 390 21.14 -5.05 7.94
CA ALA A 390 21.95 -4.93 6.72
C ALA A 390 21.43 -5.84 5.60
N THR A 391 21.06 -7.08 5.92
CA THR A 391 20.50 -8.03 4.95
C THR A 391 19.16 -7.56 4.41
N LYS A 392 18.24 -7.09 5.26
CA LYS A 392 16.92 -6.58 4.81
C LYS A 392 17.08 -5.33 3.94
N LEU A 393 17.95 -4.39 4.31
CA LEU A 393 18.23 -3.20 3.51
C LEU A 393 18.92 -3.53 2.19
N ALA A 394 19.92 -4.41 2.20
CA ALA A 394 20.58 -4.84 0.97
C ALA A 394 19.57 -5.54 0.03
N ARG A 395 18.68 -6.37 0.58
CA ARG A 395 17.61 -7.01 -0.21
C ARG A 395 16.67 -6.00 -0.86
N ARG A 396 16.36 -4.94 -0.11
CA ARG A 396 15.46 -3.86 -0.52
C ARG A 396 16.01 -3.05 -1.69
N PHE A 397 17.30 -2.75 -1.67
CA PHE A 397 17.91 -1.81 -2.60
C PHE A 397 18.75 -2.46 -3.71
N ILE A 398 19.28 -3.68 -3.52
CA ILE A 398 20.19 -4.35 -4.47
C ILE A 398 19.46 -5.44 -5.26
N SER A 399 19.08 -6.55 -4.63
CA SER A 399 18.49 -7.73 -5.29
C SER A 399 17.79 -8.62 -4.27
N ASP A 400 16.96 -9.57 -4.71
CA ASP A 400 16.31 -10.52 -3.79
C ASP A 400 17.32 -11.38 -2.99
N GLU A 401 18.47 -11.67 -3.62
CA GLU A 401 19.64 -12.29 -3.01
C GLU A 401 20.84 -11.34 -3.09
N PRO A 402 21.01 -10.42 -2.13
CA PRO A 402 22.15 -9.51 -2.12
C PRO A 402 23.46 -10.28 -1.79
N PRO A 403 24.60 -9.91 -2.41
CA PRO A 403 25.87 -10.56 -2.11
C PRO A 403 26.31 -10.38 -0.65
N GLU A 404 26.96 -11.40 -0.07
CA GLU A 404 27.47 -11.36 1.30
C GLU A 404 28.44 -10.19 1.54
N SER A 405 29.21 -9.81 0.52
CA SER A 405 30.18 -8.71 0.61
C SER A 405 29.55 -7.37 0.99
N VAL A 406 28.38 -7.05 0.44
CA VAL A 406 27.69 -5.79 0.76
C VAL A 406 26.96 -5.87 2.11
N ILE A 407 26.42 -7.04 2.47
CA ILE A 407 25.81 -7.27 3.78
C ILE A 407 26.85 -7.07 4.88
N SER A 408 27.99 -7.77 4.78
CA SER A 408 29.08 -7.69 5.76
C SER A 408 29.60 -6.26 5.92
N ARG A 409 29.78 -5.50 4.81
CA ARG A 409 30.21 -4.10 4.90
C ARG A 409 29.16 -3.21 5.55
N ALA A 410 27.88 -3.36 5.19
CA ALA A 410 26.84 -2.52 5.78
C ALA A 410 26.63 -2.84 7.27
N ALA A 411 26.72 -4.12 7.67
CA ALA A 411 26.68 -4.52 9.08
C ALA A 411 27.86 -3.93 9.89
N ALA A 412 29.06 -3.91 9.31
CA ALA A 412 30.22 -3.26 9.93
C ALA A 412 30.01 -1.74 10.09
N VAL A 413 29.44 -1.07 9.08
CA VAL A 413 29.08 0.36 9.17
C VAL A 413 28.02 0.58 10.25
N PHE A 414 26.98 -0.25 10.30
CA PHE A 414 25.95 -0.19 11.32
C PHE A 414 26.55 -0.22 12.73
N LEU A 415 27.40 -1.21 13.04
CA LEU A 415 28.05 -1.32 14.34
C LEU A 415 29.00 -0.14 14.64
N LYS A 416 29.79 0.27 13.64
CA LYS A 416 30.75 1.38 13.79
C LYS A 416 30.07 2.73 14.04
N THR A 417 28.84 2.90 13.54
CA THR A 417 28.10 4.16 13.59
C THR A 417 26.95 4.14 14.61
N ASP A 418 27.01 3.24 15.59
CA ASP A 418 25.97 3.11 16.64
C ASP A 418 24.56 2.96 16.05
N GLY A 419 24.44 2.11 15.02
CA GLY A 419 23.18 1.82 14.35
C GLY A 419 22.66 2.95 13.46
N SER A 420 23.51 3.85 12.93
CA SER A 420 23.07 4.88 11.99
C SER A 420 22.46 4.27 10.72
N ILE A 421 21.16 4.49 10.53
CA ILE A 421 20.41 4.00 9.37
C ILE A 421 20.88 4.70 8.10
N ARG A 422 21.04 6.03 8.15
CA ARG A 422 21.53 6.83 7.01
C ARG A 422 22.89 6.33 6.50
N GLU A 423 23.86 6.12 7.39
CA GLU A 423 25.21 5.71 6.97
C GLU A 423 25.26 4.24 6.54
N THR A 424 24.49 3.36 7.18
CA THR A 424 24.29 1.98 6.72
C THR A 424 23.72 1.96 5.30
N LEU A 425 22.67 2.75 5.05
CA LEU A 425 22.05 2.87 3.73
C LEU A 425 23.01 3.46 2.70
N ARG A 426 23.74 4.53 3.04
CA ARG A 426 24.79 5.12 2.20
C ARG A 426 25.79 4.06 1.73
N SER A 427 26.26 3.20 2.63
CA SER A 427 27.23 2.14 2.30
C SER A 427 26.68 1.10 1.30
N ILE A 428 25.37 0.89 1.29
CA ILE A 428 24.67 -0.02 0.37
C ILE A 428 24.49 0.65 -0.99
N ILE A 429 23.88 1.84 -1.03
CA ILE A 429 23.45 2.48 -2.28
C ILE A 429 24.59 3.17 -3.05
N THR A 430 25.78 3.28 -2.44
CA THR A 430 27.01 3.74 -3.12
C THR A 430 27.98 2.58 -3.41
N SER A 431 27.58 1.34 -3.13
CA SER A 431 28.44 0.18 -3.33
C SER A 431 28.63 -0.19 -4.82
N PRO A 432 29.74 -0.86 -5.18
CA PRO A 432 29.91 -1.42 -6.51
C PRO A 432 28.81 -2.41 -6.90
N GLU A 433 28.30 -3.19 -5.94
CA GLU A 433 27.23 -4.16 -6.13
C GLU A 433 25.92 -3.48 -6.54
N PHE A 434 25.61 -2.32 -5.96
CA PHE A 434 24.42 -1.53 -6.31
C PHE A 434 24.42 -1.14 -7.80
N PHE A 435 25.57 -0.73 -8.36
CA PHE A 435 25.71 -0.38 -9.77
C PHE A 435 26.13 -1.56 -10.68
N SER A 436 25.99 -2.79 -10.20
CA SER A 436 26.35 -3.96 -11.02
C SER A 436 25.29 -4.23 -12.10
N PRO A 437 25.66 -4.80 -13.26
CA PRO A 437 24.68 -5.10 -14.30
C PRO A 437 23.55 -6.04 -13.86
N GLY A 438 23.83 -6.91 -12.89
CA GLY A 438 22.85 -7.88 -12.38
C GLY A 438 21.80 -7.28 -11.45
N THR A 439 21.96 -6.04 -10.96
CA THR A 439 20.97 -5.37 -10.11
C THR A 439 20.00 -4.50 -10.89
N TYR A 440 20.36 -4.08 -12.10
CA TYR A 440 19.50 -3.27 -12.95
C TYR A 440 18.21 -4.04 -13.33
N ARG A 441 17.04 -3.51 -12.94
CA ARG A 441 15.73 -4.16 -13.11
C ARG A 441 15.64 -5.57 -12.49
N ALA A 442 16.40 -5.82 -11.43
CA ALA A 442 16.43 -7.12 -10.76
C ALA A 442 15.28 -7.33 -9.76
N LYS A 443 14.54 -6.29 -9.40
CA LYS A 443 13.46 -6.36 -8.39
C LYS A 443 12.11 -6.20 -9.05
N MET A 444 11.11 -6.91 -8.53
CA MET A 444 9.71 -6.67 -8.87
C MET A 444 9.18 -5.51 -8.02
N ARG A 445 8.47 -4.55 -8.64
CA ARG A 445 7.74 -3.53 -7.88
C ARG A 445 6.65 -4.19 -7.03
N SER A 446 6.51 -3.77 -5.79
CA SER A 446 5.31 -4.08 -4.99
C SER A 446 4.08 -3.36 -5.59
N PRO A 447 2.84 -3.74 -5.25
CA PRO A 447 1.65 -3.03 -5.69
C PRO A 447 1.63 -1.53 -5.39
N LEU A 448 2.03 -1.12 -4.17
CA LEU A 448 2.17 0.30 -3.82
C LEU A 448 3.20 1.01 -4.73
N GLU A 449 4.37 0.40 -4.94
CA GLU A 449 5.41 0.95 -5.81
C GLU A 449 4.97 1.05 -7.26
N TYR A 450 4.28 0.04 -7.77
CA TYR A 450 3.76 0.02 -9.14
C TYR A 450 2.73 1.11 -9.36
N THR A 451 1.78 1.27 -8.42
CA THR A 451 0.77 2.32 -8.48
C THR A 451 1.41 3.71 -8.37
N ALA A 452 2.29 3.94 -7.40
CA ALA A 452 2.97 5.21 -7.23
C ALA A 452 3.86 5.56 -8.44
N ALA A 453 4.60 4.59 -9.00
CA ALA A 453 5.41 4.78 -10.20
C ALA A 453 4.57 5.21 -11.40
N ALA A 454 3.41 4.58 -11.61
CA ALA A 454 2.53 4.89 -12.72
C ALA A 454 1.95 6.31 -12.58
N LEU A 455 1.48 6.65 -11.38
CA LEU A 455 0.95 7.98 -11.09
C LEU A 455 2.02 9.06 -11.25
N ARG A 456 3.25 8.82 -10.77
CA ARG A 456 4.37 9.77 -10.92
C ARG A 456 4.82 9.93 -12.37
N GLY A 457 5.02 8.83 -13.09
CA GLY A 457 5.49 8.85 -14.48
C GLY A 457 4.50 9.49 -15.44
N LEU A 458 3.19 9.36 -15.17
CA LEU A 458 2.13 9.99 -15.95
C LEU A 458 1.71 11.38 -15.42
N ASN A 459 2.43 11.91 -14.42
CA ASN A 459 2.10 13.17 -13.76
C ASN A 459 0.61 13.28 -13.36
N ALA A 460 0.10 12.22 -12.74
CA ALA A 460 -1.30 12.10 -12.37
C ALA A 460 -1.68 13.04 -11.21
N GLU A 461 -2.88 13.60 -11.29
CA GLU A 461 -3.54 14.27 -10.17
C GLU A 461 -4.44 13.28 -9.44
N THR A 462 -4.25 13.11 -8.12
CA THR A 462 -4.98 12.14 -7.30
C THR A 462 -5.26 12.65 -5.88
N ASP A 463 -6.40 12.25 -5.34
CA ASP A 463 -6.75 12.37 -3.91
C ASP A 463 -6.36 11.14 -3.06
N GLY A 464 -5.76 10.13 -3.70
CA GLY A 464 -5.28 8.89 -3.10
C GLY A 464 -6.37 7.97 -2.55
N ASP A 465 -7.65 8.24 -2.83
CA ASP A 465 -8.78 7.64 -2.10
C ASP A 465 -9.07 6.18 -2.47
N ARG A 466 -10.14 5.64 -1.88
CA ARG A 466 -10.54 4.22 -1.89
C ARG A 466 -10.40 3.49 -3.24
N PRO A 467 -10.78 4.06 -4.40
CA PRO A 467 -10.60 3.37 -5.68
C PRO A 467 -9.15 2.91 -5.96
N LEU A 468 -8.16 3.71 -5.57
CA LEU A 468 -6.75 3.33 -5.68
C LEU A 468 -6.35 2.33 -4.60
N LEU A 469 -6.74 2.58 -3.36
CA LEU A 469 -6.40 1.70 -2.22
C LEU A 469 -6.95 0.28 -2.40
N ASP A 470 -8.18 0.16 -2.90
CA ASP A 470 -8.81 -1.14 -3.18
C ASP A 470 -8.09 -1.88 -4.31
N LEU A 471 -7.61 -1.18 -5.34
CA LEU A 471 -6.82 -1.80 -6.42
C LEU A 471 -5.45 -2.26 -5.92
N ILE A 472 -4.77 -1.47 -5.08
CA ILE A 472 -3.53 -1.87 -4.41
C ILE A 472 -3.77 -3.13 -3.56
N GLY A 473 -4.89 -3.19 -2.84
CA GLY A 473 -5.32 -4.38 -2.10
C GLY A 473 -5.56 -5.60 -2.99
N ARG A 474 -6.27 -5.44 -4.11
CA ARG A 474 -6.53 -6.52 -5.09
C ARG A 474 -5.25 -7.03 -5.77
N MET A 475 -4.23 -6.19 -5.88
CA MET A 475 -2.90 -6.57 -6.34
C MET A 475 -2.07 -7.32 -5.28
N GLY A 476 -2.57 -7.43 -4.04
CA GLY A 476 -2.00 -8.26 -2.98
C GLY A 476 -1.32 -7.50 -1.84
N GLN A 477 -1.41 -6.16 -1.79
CA GLN A 477 -0.78 -5.35 -0.74
C GLN A 477 -1.75 -4.34 -0.10
N PRO A 478 -2.83 -4.76 0.58
CA PRO A 478 -3.64 -3.81 1.33
C PRO A 478 -2.77 -3.04 2.34
N ILE A 479 -2.67 -1.72 2.19
CA ILE A 479 -1.76 -0.90 3.02
C ILE A 479 -2.20 -1.00 4.49
N PHE A 480 -1.28 -1.34 5.41
CA PHE A 480 -1.57 -1.72 6.81
C PHE A 480 -2.52 -2.91 6.99
N GLY A 481 -2.67 -3.75 5.96
CA GLY A 481 -3.56 -4.91 5.93
C GLY A 481 -2.87 -6.25 6.12
N ARG A 482 -1.56 -6.27 6.44
CA ARG A 482 -0.85 -7.52 6.76
C ARG A 482 -1.28 -7.99 8.15
N ILE A 483 -1.78 -9.22 8.23
CA ILE A 483 -2.33 -9.78 9.49
C ILE A 483 -1.23 -10.16 10.48
N THR A 484 -0.09 -10.63 9.97
CA THR A 484 1.03 -11.14 10.76
C THR A 484 2.13 -10.08 10.95
N PRO A 485 2.92 -10.14 12.04
CA PRO A 485 3.92 -9.13 12.37
C PRO A 485 5.16 -9.13 11.47
N ASP A 486 5.34 -10.15 10.62
CA ASP A 486 6.49 -10.30 9.72
C ASP A 486 6.48 -9.35 8.52
N GLY A 487 5.37 -8.63 8.31
CA GLY A 487 5.23 -7.67 7.21
C GLY A 487 5.10 -8.35 5.84
N TYR A 488 4.94 -7.56 4.79
CA TYR A 488 4.97 -8.06 3.42
C TYR A 488 6.37 -8.51 2.98
N GLY A 489 6.43 -9.59 2.22
CA GLY A 489 7.68 -10.12 1.66
C GLY A 489 8.30 -9.14 0.65
N ASP A 490 9.60 -8.88 0.78
CA ASP A 490 10.34 -8.01 -0.13
C ASP A 490 11.06 -8.82 -1.23
N ARG A 491 10.47 -9.93 -1.69
CA ARG A 491 11.00 -10.74 -2.79
C ARG A 491 10.05 -10.75 -3.97
N ALA A 492 10.55 -10.99 -5.18
CA ALA A 492 9.71 -11.00 -6.38
C ALA A 492 8.58 -12.03 -6.30
N GLU A 493 8.80 -13.20 -5.69
CA GLU A 493 7.78 -14.26 -5.64
C GLU A 493 6.48 -13.80 -4.96
N GLN A 494 6.58 -12.90 -3.97
CA GLN A 494 5.42 -12.30 -3.28
C GLN A 494 4.48 -11.55 -4.24
N TRP A 495 5.01 -11.04 -5.35
CA TRP A 495 4.33 -10.07 -6.21
C TRP A 495 4.01 -10.59 -7.62
N MET A 496 4.37 -11.84 -7.92
CA MET A 496 4.33 -12.42 -9.28
C MET A 496 3.19 -13.42 -9.52
N SER A 497 2.10 -13.37 -8.74
CA SER A 497 0.95 -14.24 -9.02
C SER A 497 0.21 -13.81 -10.28
N ASN A 498 -0.36 -14.79 -11.02
CA ASN A 498 -1.16 -14.50 -12.23
C ASN A 498 -2.31 -13.52 -11.95
N GLY A 499 -2.96 -13.66 -10.80
CA GLY A 499 -4.02 -12.75 -10.34
C GLY A 499 -3.51 -11.33 -10.10
N ALA A 500 -2.32 -11.18 -9.48
CA ALA A 500 -1.72 -9.87 -9.24
C ALA A 500 -1.34 -9.17 -10.55
N LEU A 501 -0.78 -9.90 -11.52
CA LEU A 501 -0.41 -9.36 -12.83
C LEU A 501 -1.63 -8.90 -13.64
N LEU A 502 -2.72 -9.67 -13.62
CA LEU A 502 -3.99 -9.25 -14.24
C LEU A 502 -4.57 -8.01 -13.55
N ALA A 503 -4.53 -7.95 -12.22
CA ALA A 503 -4.98 -6.77 -11.47
C ALA A 503 -4.16 -5.52 -11.81
N ARG A 504 -2.85 -5.65 -12.05
CA ARG A 504 -1.97 -4.56 -12.51
C ARG A 504 -2.34 -4.03 -13.89
N LEU A 505 -2.70 -4.92 -14.83
CA LEU A 505 -3.19 -4.52 -16.15
C LEU A 505 -4.54 -3.82 -16.06
N ASN A 506 -5.44 -4.31 -15.21
CA ASN A 506 -6.73 -3.66 -14.97
C ASN A 506 -6.56 -2.25 -14.37
N PHE A 507 -5.63 -2.09 -13.42
CA PHE A 507 -5.25 -0.77 -12.90
C PHE A 507 -4.68 0.14 -14.01
N ALA A 508 -3.73 -0.36 -14.81
CA ALA A 508 -3.10 0.43 -15.87
C ALA A 508 -4.13 0.95 -16.88
N ASN A 509 -5.06 0.08 -17.30
CA ASN A 509 -6.15 0.45 -18.20
C ASN A 509 -7.12 1.45 -17.54
N ALA A 510 -7.48 1.26 -16.27
CA ALA A 510 -8.37 2.18 -15.57
C ALA A 510 -7.76 3.57 -15.37
N LEU A 511 -6.46 3.63 -15.06
CA LEU A 511 -5.71 4.88 -14.96
C LEU A 511 -5.61 5.57 -16.33
N ALA A 512 -5.16 4.85 -17.36
CA ALA A 512 -4.98 5.38 -18.70
C ALA A 512 -6.29 5.91 -19.30
N ALA A 513 -7.41 5.25 -19.00
CA ALA A 513 -8.74 5.63 -19.46
C ALA A 513 -9.43 6.68 -18.56
N ASN A 514 -8.76 7.23 -17.54
CA ASN A 514 -9.34 8.16 -16.58
C ASN A 514 -10.64 7.65 -15.91
N LYS A 515 -10.70 6.34 -15.61
CA LYS A 515 -11.87 5.68 -14.99
C LYS A 515 -11.78 5.57 -13.47
N LEU A 516 -10.72 6.09 -12.86
CA LEU A 516 -10.52 6.06 -11.42
C LEU A 516 -11.05 7.37 -10.80
N LYS A 517 -12.15 7.29 -10.05
CA LYS A 517 -12.68 8.47 -9.35
C LYS A 517 -11.60 9.09 -8.46
N GLY A 518 -11.50 10.42 -8.48
CA GLY A 518 -10.50 11.16 -7.70
C GLY A 518 -9.10 11.17 -8.30
N THR A 519 -8.87 10.46 -9.42
CA THR A 519 -7.57 10.37 -10.08
C THR A 519 -7.68 10.64 -11.58
N LYS A 520 -6.81 11.49 -12.11
CA LYS A 520 -6.78 11.84 -13.54
C LYS A 520 -5.36 11.98 -14.05
N ILE A 521 -5.15 11.62 -15.31
CA ILE A 521 -3.97 11.94 -16.09
C ILE A 521 -4.36 12.88 -17.23
N ASP A 522 -3.44 13.78 -17.58
CA ASP A 522 -3.49 14.53 -18.83
C ASP A 522 -2.28 14.11 -19.69
N PRO A 523 -2.49 13.30 -20.74
CA PRO A 523 -1.40 12.85 -21.60
C PRO A 523 -0.82 13.98 -22.46
N LEU A 524 -1.55 15.08 -22.70
CA LEU A 524 -1.13 16.10 -23.66
C LEU A 524 0.17 16.81 -23.24
N PRO A 525 0.34 17.27 -21.98
CA PRO A 525 1.61 17.82 -21.50
C PRO A 525 2.80 16.84 -21.52
N LEU A 526 2.54 15.54 -21.66
CA LEU A 526 3.58 14.50 -21.77
C LEU A 526 4.08 14.31 -23.20
N THR A 527 3.40 14.93 -24.18
CA THR A 527 3.79 14.93 -25.59
C THR A 527 4.41 16.27 -25.99
N LYS A 528 5.19 16.27 -27.08
CA LYS A 528 5.81 17.46 -27.66
C LYS A 528 5.23 17.77 -29.05
N PRO A 529 5.35 19.01 -29.55
CA PRO A 529 4.87 19.37 -30.89
C PRO A 529 5.43 18.48 -32.02
N GLU A 530 6.65 17.96 -31.86
CA GLU A 530 7.27 17.03 -32.80
C GLU A 530 6.71 15.60 -32.74
N ASP A 531 5.92 15.24 -31.74
CA ASP A 531 5.31 13.90 -31.60
C ASP A 531 4.08 13.75 -32.52
N VAL A 532 4.31 13.92 -33.82
CA VAL A 532 3.25 14.07 -34.85
C VAL A 532 2.61 12.76 -35.30
N ASN A 533 3.10 11.61 -34.84
CA ASN A 533 2.55 10.30 -35.20
C ASN A 533 2.66 9.29 -34.06
N ALA A 534 1.92 8.18 -34.21
CA ALA A 534 1.82 7.11 -33.23
C ALA A 534 3.17 6.53 -32.79
N ARG A 535 4.13 6.39 -33.72
CA ARG A 535 5.47 5.87 -33.43
C ARG A 535 6.27 6.83 -32.54
N LEU A 536 6.17 8.13 -32.80
CA LEU A 536 6.86 9.16 -32.00
C LEU A 536 6.22 9.29 -30.61
N ILE A 537 4.90 9.20 -30.51
CA ILE A 537 4.18 9.15 -29.23
C ILE A 537 4.59 7.90 -28.43
N ALA A 538 4.67 6.73 -29.07
CA ALA A 538 5.16 5.50 -28.45
C ALA A 538 6.59 5.65 -27.93
N ALA A 539 7.50 6.21 -28.74
CA ALA A 539 8.86 6.50 -28.32
C ALA A 539 8.91 7.48 -27.13
N ARG A 540 8.03 8.48 -27.10
CA ARG A 540 7.89 9.43 -25.98
C ARG A 540 7.51 8.72 -24.68
N PHE A 541 6.46 7.89 -24.68
CA PHE A 541 6.05 7.16 -23.48
C PHE A 541 7.10 6.14 -23.02
N ILE A 542 7.80 5.47 -23.95
CA ILE A 542 8.97 4.63 -23.62
C ILE A 542 10.07 5.48 -22.96
N SER A 543 10.34 6.68 -23.47
CA SER A 543 11.32 7.59 -22.87
C SER A 543 10.93 8.02 -21.46
N ILE A 544 9.66 8.37 -21.22
CA ILE A 544 9.18 8.88 -19.94
C ILE A 544 9.08 7.77 -18.90
N LEU A 545 8.46 6.64 -19.24
CA LEU A 545 8.12 5.59 -18.28
C LEU A 545 9.23 4.53 -18.14
N LEU A 546 10.04 4.34 -19.18
CA LEU A 546 11.05 3.27 -19.25
C LEU A 546 12.47 3.80 -19.49
N PHE A 547 12.66 5.12 -19.46
CA PHE A 547 13.95 5.79 -19.68
C PHE A 547 14.61 5.44 -21.03
N GLY A 548 13.81 5.12 -22.04
CA GLY A 548 14.31 4.76 -23.39
C GLY A 548 14.88 3.33 -23.50
N ASP A 549 15.10 2.64 -22.39
CA ASP A 549 15.72 1.31 -22.32
C ASP A 549 14.64 0.22 -22.27
N VAL A 550 14.44 -0.47 -23.39
CA VAL A 550 13.46 -1.55 -23.53
C VAL A 550 14.06 -2.70 -24.32
N SER A 551 13.63 -3.93 -23.99
CA SER A 551 14.03 -5.11 -24.75
C SER A 551 13.46 -5.08 -26.18
N SER A 552 14.11 -5.76 -27.11
CA SER A 552 13.64 -5.85 -28.50
C SER A 552 12.21 -6.38 -28.61
N PRO A 553 11.79 -7.44 -27.88
CA PRO A 553 10.41 -7.92 -27.94
C PRO A 553 9.38 -6.89 -27.47
N THR A 554 9.65 -6.19 -26.36
CA THR A 554 8.76 -5.12 -25.87
C THR A 554 8.69 -3.98 -26.89
N ARG A 555 9.83 -3.59 -27.48
CA ARG A 555 9.89 -2.56 -28.51
C ARG A 555 9.11 -2.95 -29.75
N GLU A 556 9.32 -4.14 -30.30
CA GLU A 556 8.59 -4.68 -31.45
C GLU A 556 7.09 -4.70 -31.19
N THR A 557 6.66 -5.17 -30.02
CA THR A 557 5.24 -5.20 -29.65
C THR A 557 4.61 -3.81 -29.63
N ILE A 558 5.30 -2.82 -29.05
CA ILE A 558 4.81 -1.43 -29.01
C ILE A 558 4.83 -0.79 -30.40
N GLU A 559 5.88 -1.05 -31.19
CA GLU A 559 6.00 -0.54 -32.56
C GLU A 559 4.97 -1.16 -33.51
N ASP A 560 4.69 -2.45 -33.38
CA ASP A 560 3.64 -3.14 -34.16
C ASP A 560 2.25 -2.62 -33.79
N PHE A 561 1.99 -2.37 -32.51
CA PHE A 561 0.79 -1.68 -32.08
C PHE A 561 0.69 -0.27 -32.71
N ALA A 562 1.81 0.44 -32.82
CA ALA A 562 1.86 1.77 -33.46
C ALA A 562 1.66 1.73 -34.99
N LYS A 563 2.00 0.64 -35.68
CA LYS A 563 1.74 0.48 -37.13
C LYS A 563 0.25 0.42 -37.46
N GLY A 564 -0.58 -0.06 -36.53
CA GLY A 564 -2.03 -0.13 -36.67
C GLY A 564 -2.78 1.16 -36.31
N ALA A 565 -2.05 2.25 -36.00
CA ALA A 565 -2.66 3.48 -35.54
C ALA A 565 -3.33 4.27 -36.68
N PRO A 566 -4.45 4.98 -36.41
CA PRO A 566 -5.02 5.93 -37.37
C PRO A 566 -4.05 7.11 -37.59
N ASP A 567 -4.19 7.84 -38.71
CA ASP A 567 -3.49 9.12 -38.88
C ASP A 567 -3.88 10.04 -37.72
N LEU A 568 -2.89 10.51 -36.96
CA LEU A 568 -3.05 11.35 -35.77
C LEU A 568 -2.70 12.82 -36.12
N PRO A 569 -3.54 13.60 -36.84
CA PRO A 569 -3.24 15.00 -37.11
C PRO A 569 -3.37 15.81 -35.80
N GLY A 570 -2.27 15.91 -35.05
CA GLY A 570 -2.08 16.75 -33.88
C GLY A 570 -3.05 16.46 -32.72
N LEU A 571 -2.51 16.08 -31.56
CA LEU A 571 -3.25 16.12 -30.29
C LEU A 571 -3.59 17.59 -29.95
N LYS A 572 -4.61 18.17 -30.59
CA LYS A 572 -5.12 19.52 -30.30
C LYS A 572 -6.49 19.41 -29.65
N GLY A 573 -6.51 19.48 -28.33
CA GLY A 573 -7.74 19.59 -27.54
C GLY A 573 -7.59 19.03 -26.12
N PRO A 574 -8.31 19.57 -25.13
CA PRO A 574 -8.34 18.98 -23.79
C PRO A 574 -9.01 17.60 -23.83
N MET A 575 -8.32 16.57 -23.36
CA MET A 575 -8.86 15.20 -23.18
C MET A 575 -9.78 15.15 -21.95
N ASN A 576 -10.80 16.00 -21.93
CA ASN A 576 -11.75 16.08 -20.82
C ASN A 576 -12.90 15.12 -21.07
N GLY A 577 -12.95 14.01 -20.32
CA GLY A 577 -14.15 13.22 -20.09
C GLY A 577 -14.72 12.52 -21.33
N VAL A 578 -14.90 11.21 -21.24
CA VAL A 578 -15.64 10.45 -22.26
C VAL A 578 -17.08 10.98 -22.30
N SER A 579 -17.42 11.78 -23.32
CA SER A 579 -18.81 11.99 -23.74
C SER A 579 -19.09 11.00 -24.88
N TYR A 580 -20.18 10.23 -24.74
CA TYR A 580 -20.59 9.22 -25.72
C TYR A 580 -21.34 9.80 -26.93
N GLU A 581 -21.22 11.11 -27.21
CA GLU A 581 -22.08 11.78 -28.21
C GLU A 581 -21.36 12.52 -29.35
N GLN A 582 -20.05 12.41 -29.53
CA GLN A 582 -19.41 12.90 -30.76
C GLN A 582 -18.55 11.83 -31.45
N GLY A 583 -19.08 11.29 -32.54
CA GLY A 583 -18.37 10.39 -33.45
C GLY A 583 -17.46 11.15 -34.41
N GLY A 584 -16.23 10.66 -34.59
CA GLY A 584 -15.31 11.05 -35.66
C GLY A 584 -13.93 11.51 -35.16
N SER A 585 -12.88 10.70 -35.38
CA SER A 585 -11.45 10.96 -35.16
C SER A 585 -10.96 11.19 -33.72
N SER A 586 -11.52 12.13 -32.94
CA SER A 586 -10.99 12.48 -31.60
C SER A 586 -11.04 11.31 -30.61
N ASN A 587 -12.12 10.53 -30.63
CA ASN A 587 -12.34 9.38 -29.74
C ASN A 587 -11.39 8.21 -30.05
N GLN A 588 -10.91 8.07 -31.29
CA GLN A 588 -9.94 7.03 -31.66
C GLN A 588 -8.53 7.36 -31.18
N ASN A 589 -8.14 8.64 -31.21
CA ASN A 589 -6.84 9.09 -30.73
C ASN A 589 -6.71 8.91 -29.21
N VAL A 590 -7.78 9.24 -28.47
CA VAL A 590 -7.88 9.02 -27.02
C VAL A 590 -7.70 7.54 -26.68
N LEU A 591 -8.42 6.67 -27.41
CA LEU A 591 -8.38 5.23 -27.21
C LEU A 591 -6.99 4.66 -27.50
N TYR A 592 -6.32 5.14 -28.56
CA TYR A 592 -4.97 4.72 -28.91
C TYR A 592 -3.95 5.07 -27.82
N VAL A 593 -3.93 6.33 -27.35
CA VAL A 593 -3.02 6.76 -26.28
C VAL A 593 -3.28 5.97 -25.00
N THR A 594 -4.55 5.71 -24.68
CA THR A 594 -4.96 4.87 -23.54
C THR A 594 -4.37 3.46 -23.63
N GLN A 595 -4.50 2.81 -24.78
CA GLN A 595 -3.99 1.47 -25.02
C GLN A 595 -2.45 1.43 -24.98
N LEU A 596 -1.78 2.43 -25.56
CA LEU A 596 -0.33 2.57 -25.54
C LEU A 596 0.20 2.70 -24.10
N ILE A 597 -0.38 3.60 -23.29
CA ILE A 597 -0.01 3.74 -21.87
C ILE A 597 -0.21 2.41 -21.14
N THR A 598 -1.34 1.74 -21.37
CA THR A 598 -1.64 0.43 -20.77
C THR A 598 -0.59 -0.62 -21.13
N LEU A 599 -0.17 -0.69 -22.39
CA LEU A 599 0.88 -1.60 -22.86
C LEU A 599 2.24 -1.30 -22.21
N VAL A 600 2.62 -0.02 -22.12
CA VAL A 600 3.89 0.39 -21.51
C VAL A 600 3.91 0.06 -20.02
N LEU A 601 2.84 0.36 -19.27
CA LEU A 601 2.73 0.00 -17.85
C LEU A 601 2.66 -1.53 -17.64
N GLY A 602 2.10 -2.26 -18.61
CA GLY A 602 2.05 -3.72 -18.61
C GLY A 602 3.38 -4.41 -18.93
N SER A 603 4.38 -3.68 -19.44
CA SER A 603 5.66 -4.24 -19.87
C SER A 603 6.49 -4.79 -18.70
N PRO A 604 7.27 -5.89 -18.91
CA PRO A 604 8.19 -6.40 -17.89
C PRO A 604 9.15 -5.34 -17.34
N GLU A 605 9.56 -4.40 -18.18
CA GLU A 605 10.42 -3.28 -17.83
C GLU A 605 9.78 -2.31 -16.84
N PHE A 606 8.47 -2.03 -16.96
CA PHE A 606 7.74 -1.19 -15.99
C PHE A 606 7.34 -1.97 -14.73
N GLN A 607 7.19 -3.29 -14.81
CA GLN A 607 6.95 -4.12 -13.63
C GLN A 607 8.19 -4.18 -12.71
N ARG A 608 9.39 -4.03 -13.27
CA ARG A 608 10.67 -4.21 -12.56
C ARG A 608 11.41 -2.90 -12.26
N ARG A 609 12.11 -2.85 -11.14
CA ARG A 609 12.96 -1.72 -10.71
C ARG A 609 14.39 -2.12 -10.46
#